data_AF-A0A4R5BVE3-F1
#
_entry.id   AF-A0A4R5BVE3-F1
#
_cell.length_a   1.000
_cell.length_b   1.000
_cell.length_c   1.000
_cell.angle_alpha   90.00
_cell.angle_beta   90.00
_cell.angle_gamma   90.00
#
_symmetry.space_group_name_H-M   'P 1'
#
loop_
_entity.id
_entity.type
_entity.pdbx_description
1 polymer ?
#
loop_
_entity_poly.entity_id
_entity_poly.type
_entity_poly.pdbx_seq_one_letter_code
_entity_poly.pdbx_strand_id
1 'polypeptide(L)'
;MTPSQPGPTLDSYPTQRSCPFSPPDVFDRLRGQAELPTVEVLRGGRPWLITRYDDARAVLASGNFSARMDRSGFPLVTPTDLQQLDSERPSLVRTDDPEHLQKRRRLTRDFTVKRINALEPEIQHVIDECVDGLLHAGRPADLVAELALPVPSRVICLLLGVPYDQHEFFQRKSAEALSGQADVDTVRTALDELAEYLASWPSRSGALRRKTCSRAWCTSSTSRGSWIAPN
;
A
#
# COMPACT_ATOMS: atom_id res chain seq x y z
N MET A 1 -5.88 -22.51 -37.86
CA MET A 1 -5.60 -21.41 -36.91
C MET A 1 -4.15 -21.02 -37.13
N THR A 2 -3.92 -19.90 -37.82
CA THR A 2 -2.57 -19.38 -38.05
C THR A 2 -1.96 -19.04 -36.68
N PRO A 3 -0.72 -19.46 -36.36
CA PRO A 3 -0.10 -19.04 -35.11
C PRO A 3 -0.01 -17.51 -35.14
N SER A 4 -0.70 -16.85 -34.21
CA SER A 4 -0.53 -15.41 -33.98
C SER A 4 0.96 -15.15 -33.81
N GLN A 5 1.48 -14.18 -34.55
CA GLN A 5 2.82 -13.66 -34.33
C GLN A 5 2.94 -13.31 -32.84
N PRO A 6 4.07 -13.61 -32.18
CA PRO A 6 4.26 -13.16 -30.81
C PRO A 6 4.17 -11.63 -30.82
N GLY A 7 3.26 -11.10 -30.00
CA GLY A 7 3.14 -9.67 -29.79
C GLY A 7 4.48 -9.07 -29.33
N PRO A 8 4.60 -7.74 -29.35
CA PRO A 8 5.85 -7.05 -29.03
C PRO A 8 6.38 -7.47 -27.65
N THR A 9 7.67 -7.79 -27.56
CA THR A 9 8.31 -8.21 -26.29
C THR A 9 8.96 -7.03 -25.61
N LEU A 10 8.81 -6.95 -24.28
CA LEU A 10 9.57 -6.04 -23.43
C LEU A 10 10.62 -6.83 -22.66
N ASP A 11 11.89 -6.53 -22.94
CA ASP A 11 13.05 -7.32 -22.49
C ASP A 11 13.33 -7.22 -20.98
N SER A 12 12.82 -6.19 -20.30
CA SER A 12 12.97 -6.05 -18.85
C SER A 12 11.70 -5.51 -18.18
N TYR A 13 11.23 -6.25 -17.19
CA TYR A 13 10.11 -5.88 -16.34
C TYR A 13 10.43 -6.25 -14.88
N PRO A 14 10.19 -5.36 -13.90
CA PRO A 14 9.61 -4.02 -14.04
C PRO A 14 10.57 -2.99 -14.66
N THR A 15 10.02 -2.02 -15.40
CA THR A 15 10.82 -0.94 -16.04
C THR A 15 11.02 0.24 -15.08
N GLN A 16 12.26 0.72 -14.96
CA GLN A 16 12.59 1.87 -14.11
C GLN A 16 12.02 3.19 -14.65
N ARG A 17 11.50 4.03 -13.76
CA ARG A 17 11.07 5.40 -14.09
C ARG A 17 12.27 6.34 -14.18
N SER A 18 12.33 7.14 -15.24
CA SER A 18 13.26 8.27 -15.39
C SER A 18 12.68 9.58 -14.86
N CYS A 19 11.35 9.70 -14.80
CA CYS A 19 10.63 10.86 -14.30
C CYS A 19 9.66 10.43 -13.17
N PRO A 20 9.63 11.11 -12.01
CA PRO A 20 8.72 10.76 -10.92
C PRO A 20 7.24 10.99 -11.28
N PHE A 21 6.96 11.92 -12.20
CA PHE A 21 5.61 12.33 -12.60
C PHE A 21 5.11 11.69 -13.90
N SER A 22 5.88 10.77 -14.48
CA SER A 22 5.50 10.11 -15.73
C SER A 22 5.90 8.63 -15.73
N PRO A 23 5.05 7.73 -16.24
CA PRO A 23 5.46 6.36 -16.47
C PRO A 23 6.58 6.30 -17.52
N PRO A 24 7.35 5.19 -17.60
CA PRO A 24 8.33 5.01 -18.67
C PRO A 24 7.70 5.10 -20.07
N ASP A 25 8.34 5.84 -20.99
CA ASP A 25 7.84 6.11 -22.36
C ASP A 25 7.54 4.84 -23.17
N VAL A 26 8.17 3.72 -22.81
CA VAL A 26 7.88 2.42 -23.43
C VAL A 26 6.41 2.04 -23.28
N PHE A 27 5.75 2.36 -22.17
CA PHE A 27 4.34 2.04 -21.99
C PHE A 27 3.43 2.87 -22.89
N ASP A 28 3.83 4.08 -23.28
CA ASP A 28 3.07 4.91 -24.23
C ASP A 28 3.11 4.30 -25.63
N ARG A 29 4.30 3.86 -26.06
CA ARG A 29 4.47 3.11 -27.31
C ARG A 29 3.69 1.81 -27.32
N LEU A 30 3.77 1.02 -26.24
CA LEU A 30 3.08 -0.26 -26.14
C LEU A 30 1.54 -0.11 -26.08
N ARG A 31 1.01 1.00 -25.55
CA ARG A 31 -0.43 1.30 -25.59
C ARG A 31 -0.97 1.54 -26.99
N GLY A 32 -0.14 2.04 -27.89
CA GLY A 32 -0.51 2.32 -29.29
C GLY A 32 -0.55 1.08 -30.19
N GLN A 33 -0.19 -0.10 -29.67
CA GLN A 33 -0.12 -1.33 -30.47
C GLN A 33 -1.45 -2.10 -30.46
N ALA A 34 -1.71 -2.81 -31.57
CA ALA A 34 -2.93 -3.61 -31.72
C ALA A 34 -2.91 -4.86 -30.83
N GLU A 35 -1.76 -5.53 -30.76
CA GLU A 35 -1.55 -6.74 -29.97
C GLU A 35 -0.98 -6.41 -28.59
N LEU A 36 -1.35 -7.21 -27.59
CA LEU A 36 -0.80 -7.06 -26.23
C LEU A 36 0.65 -7.54 -26.19
N PRO A 37 1.56 -6.76 -25.60
CA PRO A 37 2.93 -7.17 -25.44
C PRO A 37 3.08 -8.32 -24.42
N THR A 38 4.18 -9.04 -24.53
CA THR A 38 4.63 -9.98 -23.48
C THR A 38 5.88 -9.44 -22.78
N VAL A 39 6.06 -9.80 -21.52
CA VAL A 39 7.24 -9.43 -20.71
C VAL A 39 7.93 -10.69 -20.23
N GLU A 40 9.25 -10.64 -20.07
CA GLU A 40 9.98 -11.69 -19.36
C GLU A 40 9.96 -11.39 -17.85
N VAL A 41 9.63 -12.40 -17.05
CA VAL A 41 9.60 -12.33 -15.58
C VAL A 41 10.43 -13.47 -14.98
N LEU A 42 10.55 -13.51 -13.65
CA LEU A 42 11.35 -14.51 -12.96
C LEU A 42 10.91 -15.94 -13.32
N ARG A 43 11.86 -16.89 -13.19
CA ARG A 43 11.68 -18.31 -13.59
C ARG A 43 11.29 -18.50 -15.06
N GLY A 44 11.65 -17.54 -15.94
CA GLY A 44 11.41 -17.62 -17.38
C GLY A 44 9.95 -17.45 -17.79
N GLY A 45 9.11 -16.90 -16.90
CA GLY A 45 7.70 -16.63 -17.20
C GLY A 45 7.55 -15.58 -18.30
N ARG A 46 6.56 -15.75 -19.18
CA ARG A 46 6.25 -14.81 -20.27
C ARG A 46 4.78 -14.38 -20.30
N PRO A 47 4.28 -13.69 -19.27
CA PRO A 47 2.90 -13.23 -19.23
C PRO A 47 2.63 -12.10 -20.23
N TRP A 48 1.36 -11.91 -20.56
CA TRP A 48 0.90 -10.69 -21.22
C TRP A 48 1.00 -9.50 -20.28
N LEU A 49 1.46 -8.37 -20.80
CA LEU A 49 1.42 -7.08 -20.11
C LEU A 49 0.20 -6.29 -20.60
N ILE A 50 -0.73 -6.01 -19.69
CA ILE A 50 -1.92 -5.23 -20.01
C ILE A 50 -1.58 -3.74 -20.02
N THR A 51 -1.66 -3.10 -21.19
CA THR A 51 -1.25 -1.70 -21.37
C THR A 51 -2.43 -0.76 -21.55
N ARG A 52 -3.57 -1.23 -22.06
CA ARG A 52 -4.75 -0.40 -22.40
C ARG A 52 -5.79 -0.41 -21.28
N TYR A 53 -6.48 0.72 -21.12
CA TYR A 53 -7.45 0.94 -20.04
C TYR A 53 -8.60 -0.08 -20.06
N ASP A 54 -9.22 -0.28 -21.23
CA ASP A 54 -10.38 -1.18 -21.34
C ASP A 54 -10.00 -2.64 -21.09
N ASP A 55 -8.82 -3.06 -21.56
CA ASP A 55 -8.28 -4.40 -21.27
C ASP A 55 -8.00 -4.58 -19.78
N ALA A 56 -7.39 -3.58 -19.12
CA ALA A 56 -7.13 -3.64 -17.68
C ALA A 56 -8.43 -3.79 -16.89
N ARG A 57 -9.48 -3.04 -17.25
CA ARG A 57 -10.79 -3.18 -16.62
C ARG A 57 -11.43 -4.54 -16.88
N ALA A 58 -11.36 -5.04 -18.11
CA ALA A 58 -11.93 -6.33 -18.48
C ALA A 58 -11.24 -7.49 -17.73
N VAL A 59 -9.91 -7.45 -17.63
CA VAL A 59 -9.11 -8.45 -16.90
C VAL A 59 -9.39 -8.37 -15.41
N LEU A 60 -9.27 -7.19 -14.79
CA LEU A 60 -9.39 -7.02 -13.34
C LEU A 60 -10.82 -7.25 -12.81
N ALA A 61 -11.85 -7.09 -13.64
CA ALA A 61 -13.24 -7.34 -13.25
C ALA A 61 -13.71 -8.79 -13.52
N SER A 62 -12.91 -9.58 -14.24
CA SER A 62 -13.29 -10.93 -14.67
C SER A 62 -12.90 -11.98 -13.63
N GLY A 63 -13.85 -12.88 -13.31
CA GLY A 63 -13.58 -14.05 -12.46
C GLY A 63 -12.73 -15.14 -13.12
N ASN A 64 -12.34 -14.95 -14.39
CA ASN A 64 -11.47 -15.89 -15.11
C ASN A 64 -9.98 -15.68 -14.83
N PHE A 65 -9.60 -14.55 -14.20
CA PHE A 65 -8.23 -14.26 -13.82
C PHE A 65 -8.07 -14.38 -12.31
N SER A 66 -7.19 -15.30 -11.88
CA SER A 66 -6.96 -15.59 -10.47
C SER A 66 -5.90 -14.66 -9.88
N ALA A 67 -6.11 -14.21 -8.64
CA ALA A 67 -5.12 -13.46 -7.86
C ALA A 67 -4.19 -14.36 -7.05
N ARG A 68 -4.42 -15.69 -7.07
CA ARG A 68 -3.67 -16.66 -6.29
C ARG A 68 -2.32 -16.96 -6.93
N MET A 69 -1.26 -16.83 -6.14
CA MET A 69 0.12 -17.03 -6.60
C MET A 69 0.50 -18.51 -6.76
N ASP A 70 -0.23 -19.41 -6.11
CA ASP A 70 -0.02 -20.86 -6.19
C ASP A 70 -0.52 -21.50 -7.50
N ARG A 71 -1.18 -20.70 -8.36
CA ARG A 71 -1.63 -21.17 -9.68
C ARG A 71 -0.44 -21.33 -10.62
N SER A 72 -0.46 -22.43 -11.37
CA SER A 72 0.48 -22.63 -12.47
C SER A 72 0.41 -21.46 -13.46
N GLY A 73 1.57 -20.91 -13.82
CA GLY A 73 1.67 -19.77 -14.74
C GLY A 73 1.46 -18.39 -14.10
N PHE A 74 1.35 -18.28 -12.77
CA PHE A 74 1.31 -16.98 -12.11
C PHE A 74 2.60 -16.17 -12.38
N PRO A 75 2.50 -14.89 -12.78
CA PRO A 75 3.68 -14.09 -13.11
C PRO A 75 4.42 -13.61 -11.85
N LEU A 76 5.66 -14.05 -11.68
CA LEU A 76 6.53 -13.69 -10.55
C LEU A 76 7.47 -12.57 -10.97
N VAL A 77 7.22 -11.35 -10.50
CA VAL A 77 7.87 -10.13 -11.01
C VAL A 77 9.06 -9.75 -10.13
N THR A 78 8.93 -9.88 -8.81
CA THR A 78 9.97 -9.47 -7.85
C THR A 78 10.42 -10.64 -6.97
N PRO A 79 11.61 -10.54 -6.32
CA PRO A 79 12.02 -11.54 -5.32
C PRO A 79 11.00 -11.71 -4.19
N THR A 80 10.31 -10.64 -3.79
CA THR A 80 9.22 -10.68 -2.78
C THR A 80 8.08 -11.62 -3.21
N ASP A 81 7.77 -11.69 -4.51
CA ASP A 81 6.73 -12.60 -5.00
C ASP A 81 7.09 -14.08 -4.73
N LEU A 82 8.38 -14.43 -4.77
CA LEU A 82 8.86 -15.79 -4.51
C LEU A 82 8.60 -16.23 -3.07
N GLN A 83 8.59 -15.31 -2.12
CA GLN A 83 8.28 -15.62 -0.71
C GLN A 83 6.78 -15.79 -0.48
N GLN A 84 5.95 -15.00 -1.15
CA GLN A 84 4.50 -15.09 -0.99
C GLN A 84 3.93 -16.42 -1.51
N LEU A 85 4.67 -17.15 -2.36
CA LEU A 85 4.29 -18.47 -2.85
C LEU A 85 4.11 -19.51 -1.72
N ASP A 86 4.96 -19.45 -0.69
CA ASP A 86 4.99 -20.45 0.39
C ASP A 86 4.12 -20.03 1.60
N SER A 87 3.35 -18.95 1.47
CA SER A 87 2.53 -18.45 2.57
C SER A 87 1.32 -19.36 2.83
N GLU A 88 1.28 -19.99 4.01
CA GLU A 88 0.16 -20.85 4.44
C GLU A 88 -1.17 -20.09 4.64
N ARG A 89 -1.12 -18.76 4.75
CA ARG A 89 -2.29 -17.90 4.95
C ARG A 89 -2.30 -16.75 3.94
N PRO A 90 -2.85 -16.96 2.74
CA PRO A 90 -2.86 -15.92 1.71
C PRO A 90 -3.64 -14.70 2.20
N SER A 91 -3.03 -13.53 1.99
CA SER A 91 -3.65 -12.24 2.27
C SER A 91 -4.92 -12.05 1.44
N LEU A 92 -5.75 -11.06 1.83
CA LEU A 92 -6.98 -10.74 1.10
C LEU A 92 -6.71 -10.54 -0.40
N VAL A 93 -5.61 -9.86 -0.75
CA VAL A 93 -5.26 -9.51 -2.13
C VAL A 93 -4.76 -10.69 -2.97
N ARG A 94 -4.44 -11.84 -2.36
CA ARG A 94 -4.00 -13.08 -3.04
C ARG A 94 -5.03 -14.21 -2.95
N THR A 95 -6.29 -13.88 -2.70
CA THR A 95 -7.38 -14.85 -2.55
C THR A 95 -8.43 -14.63 -3.64
N ASP A 96 -9.03 -15.70 -4.18
CA ASP A 96 -10.16 -15.63 -5.12
C ASP A 96 -11.51 -15.79 -4.39
N ASP A 97 -12.62 -15.52 -5.07
CA ASP A 97 -13.94 -15.84 -4.56
C ASP A 97 -14.16 -17.36 -4.45
N PRO A 98 -14.96 -17.83 -3.47
CA PRO A 98 -15.79 -17.06 -2.54
C PRO A 98 -15.08 -16.62 -1.25
N GLU A 99 -13.85 -17.08 -1.00
CA GLU A 99 -13.11 -16.78 0.23
C GLU A 99 -12.73 -15.29 0.32
N HIS A 100 -12.35 -14.69 -0.81
CA HIS A 100 -12.08 -13.26 -0.90
C HIS A 100 -13.27 -12.41 -0.43
N LEU A 101 -14.49 -12.67 -0.94
CA LEU A 101 -15.70 -11.99 -0.50
C LEU A 101 -15.94 -12.13 1.00
N GLN A 102 -15.71 -13.31 1.58
CA GLN A 102 -15.88 -13.55 3.02
C GLN A 102 -14.88 -12.74 3.85
N LYS A 103 -13.60 -12.75 3.50
CA LYS A 103 -12.55 -11.94 4.15
C LYS A 103 -12.84 -10.45 4.00
N ARG A 104 -13.16 -9.99 2.78
CA ARG A 104 -13.44 -8.57 2.47
C ARG A 104 -14.62 -8.04 3.29
N ARG A 105 -15.72 -8.79 3.40
CA ARG A 105 -16.91 -8.39 4.17
C ARG A 105 -16.62 -8.10 5.64
N ARG A 106 -15.63 -8.76 6.23
CA ARG A 106 -15.20 -8.51 7.63
C ARG A 106 -14.50 -7.17 7.76
N LEU A 107 -13.72 -6.76 6.76
CA LEU A 107 -12.90 -5.54 6.75
C LEU A 107 -13.64 -4.31 6.23
N THR A 108 -14.50 -4.43 5.21
CA THR A 108 -15.11 -3.27 4.52
C THR A 108 -15.96 -2.38 5.43
N ARG A 109 -16.46 -2.91 6.57
CA ARG A 109 -17.25 -2.13 7.54
C ARG A 109 -16.47 -0.93 8.11
N ASP A 110 -15.15 -1.05 8.23
CA ASP A 110 -14.30 0.02 8.75
C ASP A 110 -13.93 1.06 7.68
N PHE A 111 -14.15 0.75 6.40
CA PHE A 111 -13.81 1.60 5.24
C PHE A 111 -15.04 2.17 4.52
N THR A 112 -16.20 2.25 5.18
CA THR A 112 -17.39 2.88 4.59
C THR A 112 -17.24 4.41 4.52
N VAL A 113 -17.87 5.06 3.54
CA VAL A 113 -17.85 6.53 3.38
C VAL A 113 -18.19 7.25 4.69
N LYS A 114 -19.26 6.82 5.36
CA LYS A 114 -19.66 7.37 6.66
C LYS A 114 -18.55 7.26 7.72
N ARG A 115 -17.80 6.15 7.70
CA ARG A 115 -16.73 5.91 8.67
C ARG A 115 -15.48 6.73 8.37
N ILE A 116 -15.11 6.83 7.10
CA ILE A 116 -13.98 7.66 6.66
C ILE A 116 -14.28 9.15 6.93
N ASN A 117 -15.48 9.64 6.62
CA ASN A 117 -15.85 11.02 6.92
C ASN A 117 -15.82 11.33 8.43
N ALA A 118 -16.14 10.34 9.28
CA ALA A 118 -16.06 10.51 10.73
C ALA A 118 -14.61 10.60 11.26
N LEU A 119 -13.60 10.23 10.45
CA LEU A 119 -12.18 10.34 10.80
C LEU A 119 -11.57 11.68 10.38
N GLU A 120 -12.26 12.49 9.57
CA GLU A 120 -11.74 13.76 9.05
C GLU A 120 -11.16 14.68 10.15
N PRO A 121 -11.82 14.89 11.31
CA PRO A 121 -11.26 15.74 12.36
C PRO A 121 -9.96 15.17 12.97
N GLU A 122 -9.86 13.85 13.13
CA GLU A 122 -8.67 13.20 13.67
C GLU A 122 -7.51 13.22 12.65
N ILE A 123 -7.82 13.04 11.36
CA ILE A 123 -6.84 13.16 10.29
C ILE A 123 -6.32 14.60 10.21
N GLN A 124 -7.20 15.60 10.29
CA GLN A 124 -6.80 17.01 10.31
C GLN A 124 -5.86 17.29 11.49
N HIS A 125 -6.19 16.80 12.69
CA HIS A 125 -5.34 16.96 13.86
C HIS A 125 -3.95 16.33 13.66
N VAL A 126 -3.87 15.12 13.10
CA VAL A 126 -2.60 14.47 12.76
C VAL A 126 -1.77 15.31 11.78
N ILE A 127 -2.42 15.89 10.76
CA ILE A 127 -1.76 16.74 9.77
C ILE A 127 -1.25 18.02 10.44
N ASP A 128 -2.08 18.69 11.25
CA ASP A 128 -1.72 19.91 11.97
C ASP A 128 -0.49 19.70 12.85
N GLU A 129 -0.44 18.61 13.64
CA GLU A 129 0.72 18.29 14.47
C GLU A 129 2.00 18.06 13.65
N CYS A 130 1.91 17.35 12.52
CA CYS A 130 3.06 17.14 11.63
C CYS A 130 3.53 18.44 10.98
N VAL A 131 2.61 19.32 10.58
CA VAL A 131 2.93 20.63 10.00
C VAL A 131 3.55 21.55 11.05
N ASP A 132 3.01 21.58 12.28
CA ASP A 132 3.57 22.37 13.38
C ASP A 132 4.99 21.90 13.72
N GLY A 133 5.22 20.59 13.78
CA GLY A 133 6.55 20.00 13.97
C GLY A 133 7.53 20.40 12.87
N LEU A 134 7.09 20.30 11.60
CA LEU A 134 7.88 20.73 10.44
C LEU A 134 8.25 22.22 10.50
N LEU A 135 7.29 23.09 10.87
CA LEU A 135 7.53 24.53 10.99
C LEU A 135 8.48 24.86 12.13
N HIS A 136 8.43 24.10 13.23
CA HIS A 136 9.30 24.29 14.38
C HIS A 136 10.75 23.85 14.12
N ALA A 137 10.96 22.77 13.36
CA ALA A 137 12.29 22.27 13.00
C ALA A 137 13.09 23.25 12.12
N GLY A 138 12.40 24.14 11.40
CA GLY A 138 13.03 25.14 10.54
C GLY A 138 13.42 24.60 9.16
N ARG A 139 14.24 25.36 8.43
CA ARG A 139 14.67 25.02 7.06
C ARG A 139 16.16 24.69 7.00
N PRO A 140 16.59 23.75 6.14
CA PRO A 140 15.78 22.88 5.28
C PRO A 140 15.09 21.75 6.07
N ALA A 141 14.01 21.20 5.52
CA ALA A 141 13.29 20.07 6.11
C ALA A 141 12.97 19.00 5.07
N ASP A 142 12.96 17.73 5.48
CA ASP A 142 12.59 16.59 4.65
C ASP A 142 11.09 16.29 4.75
N LEU A 143 10.32 16.65 3.72
CA LEU A 143 8.88 16.44 3.70
C LEU A 143 8.47 14.96 3.73
N VAL A 144 9.35 14.03 3.33
CA VAL A 144 9.05 12.60 3.40
C VAL A 144 9.09 12.14 4.84
N ALA A 145 10.22 12.40 5.52
CA ALA A 145 10.44 11.99 6.90
C ALA A 145 9.48 12.69 7.88
N GLU A 146 9.22 13.99 7.68
CA GLU A 146 8.50 14.81 8.65
C GLU A 146 6.98 14.88 8.42
N LEU A 147 6.48 14.58 7.20
CA LEU A 147 5.06 14.74 6.86
C LEU A 147 4.48 13.54 6.09
N ALA A 148 5.05 13.18 4.96
CA ALA A 148 4.44 12.20 4.05
C ALA A 148 4.46 10.77 4.61
N LEU A 149 5.46 10.40 5.42
CA LEU A 149 5.52 9.11 6.10
C LEU A 149 4.72 9.10 7.41
N PRO A 150 4.84 10.09 8.33
CA PRO A 150 4.14 10.05 9.61
C PRO A 150 2.62 10.15 9.49
N VAL A 151 2.09 10.99 8.59
CA VAL A 151 0.63 11.20 8.46
C VAL A 151 -0.12 9.90 8.16
N PRO A 152 0.12 9.19 7.05
CA PRO A 152 -0.62 7.95 6.76
C PRO A 152 -0.34 6.85 7.80
N SER A 153 0.86 6.83 8.38
CA SER A 153 1.27 5.88 9.42
C SER A 153 0.46 6.05 10.71
N ARG A 154 0.29 7.29 11.19
CA ARG A 154 -0.57 7.61 12.33
C ARG A 154 -2.03 7.28 12.04
N VAL A 155 -2.52 7.62 10.85
CA VAL A 155 -3.91 7.37 10.46
C VAL A 155 -4.21 5.87 10.38
N ILE A 156 -3.31 5.03 9.86
CA ILE A 156 -3.54 3.58 9.85
C ILE A 156 -3.46 2.98 11.26
N CYS A 157 -2.59 3.48 12.14
CA CYS A 157 -2.58 3.12 13.56
C CYS A 157 -3.90 3.43 14.26
N LEU A 158 -4.49 4.61 14.00
CA LEU A 158 -5.82 4.98 14.51
C LEU A 158 -6.90 4.00 14.04
N LEU A 159 -6.88 3.62 12.76
CA LEU A 159 -7.82 2.66 12.18
C LEU A 159 -7.67 1.25 12.76
N LEU A 160 -6.44 0.77 12.93
CA LEU A 160 -6.15 -0.57 13.46
C LEU A 160 -6.25 -0.63 14.99
N GLY A 161 -6.29 0.51 15.67
CA GLY A 161 -6.26 0.59 17.13
C GLY A 161 -4.90 0.21 17.73
N VAL A 162 -3.83 0.34 16.94
CA VAL A 162 -2.44 0.08 17.33
C VAL A 162 -1.85 1.40 17.85
N PRO A 163 -1.25 1.43 19.06
CA PRO A 163 -0.54 2.60 19.55
C PRO A 163 0.61 3.02 18.61
N TYR A 164 0.82 4.33 18.52
CA TYR A 164 1.87 4.90 17.67
C TYR A 164 3.24 4.98 18.37
N ASP A 165 3.37 4.42 19.57
CA ASP A 165 4.61 4.46 20.36
C ASP A 165 5.77 3.68 19.70
N GLN A 166 5.45 2.59 19.00
CA GLN A 166 6.43 1.72 18.34
C GLN A 166 6.45 1.91 16.82
N HIS A 167 6.16 3.13 16.35
CA HIS A 167 6.01 3.40 14.93
C HIS A 167 7.29 3.23 14.11
N GLU A 168 8.44 3.58 14.67
CA GLU A 168 9.73 3.39 13.99
C GLU A 168 9.95 1.91 13.62
N PHE A 169 9.57 1.00 14.52
CA PHE A 169 9.71 -0.43 14.29
C PHE A 169 8.87 -0.91 13.10
N PHE A 170 7.55 -0.67 13.13
CA PHE A 170 6.70 -1.17 12.06
C PHE A 170 6.88 -0.40 10.74
N GLN A 171 7.26 0.88 10.77
CA GLN A 171 7.58 1.63 9.54
C GLN A 171 8.83 1.08 8.86
N ARG A 172 9.90 0.83 9.62
CA ARG A 172 11.12 0.23 9.10
C ARG A 172 10.85 -1.17 8.52
N LYS A 173 10.14 -2.02 9.26
CA LYS A 173 9.80 -3.36 8.81
C LYS A 173 8.88 -3.34 7.59
N SER A 174 7.93 -2.40 7.53
CA SER A 174 7.09 -2.22 6.35
C SER A 174 7.90 -1.76 5.14
N ALA A 175 8.91 -0.91 5.31
CA ALA A 175 9.80 -0.49 4.23
C ALA A 175 10.67 -1.64 3.73
N GLU A 176 11.23 -2.45 4.64
CA GLU A 176 11.97 -3.67 4.31
C GLU A 176 11.08 -4.66 3.52
N ALA A 177 9.86 -4.92 4.00
CA ALA A 177 8.93 -5.87 3.38
C ALA A 177 8.41 -5.45 2.00
N LEU A 178 8.28 -4.14 1.76
CA LEU A 178 7.81 -3.58 0.49
C LEU A 178 8.94 -3.18 -0.47
N SER A 179 10.20 -3.32 -0.05
CA SER A 179 11.34 -3.01 -0.87
C SER A 179 11.46 -4.01 -2.02
N GLY A 180 11.34 -3.52 -3.25
CA GLY A 180 11.57 -4.34 -4.45
C GLY A 180 13.03 -4.73 -4.69
N GLN A 181 13.96 -4.23 -3.86
CA GLN A 181 15.41 -4.46 -3.96
C GLN A 181 15.97 -5.28 -2.78
N ALA A 182 15.20 -5.47 -1.71
CA ALA A 182 15.65 -6.28 -0.58
C ALA A 182 15.80 -7.74 -1.00
N ASP A 183 16.76 -8.43 -0.39
CA ASP A 183 16.88 -9.87 -0.57
C ASP A 183 15.72 -10.60 0.11
N VAL A 184 15.58 -11.85 -0.29
CA VAL A 184 14.49 -12.74 0.11
C VAL A 184 14.42 -12.95 1.63
N ASP A 185 15.55 -13.12 2.30
CA ASP A 185 15.59 -13.38 3.74
C ASP A 185 15.23 -12.13 4.53
N THR A 186 15.70 -10.95 4.10
CA THR A 186 15.34 -9.66 4.70
C THR A 186 13.82 -9.42 4.65
N VAL A 187 13.19 -9.65 3.49
CA VAL A 187 11.73 -9.48 3.35
C VAL A 187 10.97 -10.45 4.25
N ARG A 188 11.39 -11.71 4.32
CA ARG A 188 10.76 -12.73 5.17
C ARG A 188 10.83 -12.34 6.64
N THR A 189 12.02 -12.03 7.14
CA THR A 189 12.22 -11.60 8.52
C THR A 189 11.40 -10.37 8.86
N ALA A 190 11.28 -9.40 7.94
CA ALA A 190 10.46 -8.23 8.15
C ALA A 190 8.95 -8.54 8.26
N LEU A 191 8.43 -9.45 7.42
CA LEU A 191 7.04 -9.89 7.47
C LEU A 191 6.72 -10.70 8.74
N ASP A 192 7.62 -11.60 9.15
CA ASP A 192 7.45 -12.41 10.36
C ASP A 192 7.43 -11.53 11.61
N GLU A 193 8.39 -10.61 11.73
CA GLU A 193 8.45 -9.64 12.82
C GLU A 193 7.21 -8.72 12.87
N LEU A 194 6.69 -8.29 11.72
CA LEU A 194 5.42 -7.53 11.65
C LEU A 194 4.24 -8.37 12.11
N ALA A 195 4.18 -9.65 11.72
CA ALA A 195 3.11 -10.55 12.12
C ALA A 195 3.15 -10.81 13.63
N GLU A 196 4.33 -11.03 14.20
CA GLU A 196 4.54 -11.17 15.65
C GLU A 196 4.15 -9.91 16.40
N TYR A 197 4.58 -8.74 15.92
CA TYR A 197 4.20 -7.45 16.50
C TYR A 197 2.68 -7.28 16.51
N LEU A 198 2.00 -7.50 15.38
CA LEU A 198 0.54 -7.41 15.30
C LEU A 198 -0.17 -8.45 16.18
N ALA A 199 0.39 -9.65 16.32
CA ALA A 199 -0.14 -10.70 17.19
C ALA A 199 0.04 -10.38 18.68
N SER A 200 1.06 -9.60 19.04
CA SER A 200 1.29 -9.15 20.41
C SER A 200 0.23 -8.15 20.90
N TRP A 201 -0.44 -7.45 19.98
CA TRP A 201 -1.51 -6.52 20.31
C TRP A 201 -2.81 -7.30 20.58
N PRO A 202 -3.45 -7.12 21.76
CA PRO A 202 -4.73 -7.74 22.04
C PRO A 202 -5.73 -7.36 20.95
N SER A 203 -6.31 -8.36 20.28
CA SER A 203 -7.29 -8.12 19.21
C SER A 203 -8.42 -7.21 19.70
N ARG A 204 -8.34 -5.91 19.37
CA ARG A 204 -9.42 -4.98 19.65
C ARG A 204 -10.44 -5.09 18.53
N SER A 205 -11.15 -6.21 18.50
CA SER A 205 -12.37 -6.35 17.69
C SER A 205 -13.40 -5.33 18.19
N GLY A 206 -13.35 -4.10 17.68
CA GLY A 206 -14.33 -3.05 17.94
C GLY A 206 -13.88 -1.83 18.75
N ALA A 207 -12.60 -1.44 18.81
CA ALA A 207 -12.18 -0.21 19.52
C ALA A 207 -12.85 1.08 19.01
N LEU A 208 -13.31 1.07 17.77
CA LEU A 208 -14.03 2.19 17.17
C LEU A 208 -15.56 2.09 17.43
N ARG A 209 -16.01 1.11 18.24
CA ARG A 209 -17.26 1.16 19.03
C ARG A 209 -16.89 1.64 20.43
N ARG A 210 -17.21 2.89 20.76
CA ARG A 210 -17.08 3.50 22.11
C ARG A 210 -15.66 3.82 22.54
N LYS A 211 -15.04 4.82 21.93
CA LYS A 211 -14.25 5.78 22.72
C LYS A 211 -14.61 7.19 22.25
N THR A 212 -15.52 7.81 22.98
CA THR A 212 -15.52 9.26 23.11
C THR A 212 -14.11 9.67 23.53
N CYS A 213 -13.55 10.62 22.79
CA CYS A 213 -12.34 11.39 23.10
C CYS A 213 -11.98 11.35 24.60
N SER A 214 -11.07 10.46 25.01
CA SER A 214 -10.48 10.54 26.34
C SER A 214 -9.33 11.52 26.27
N ARG A 215 -9.42 12.57 27.09
CA ARG A 215 -8.55 13.74 27.30
C ARG A 215 -7.05 13.50 27.52
N ALA A 216 -6.49 12.36 27.13
CA ALA A 216 -5.08 12.02 27.37
C ALA A 216 -4.10 12.71 26.42
N TRP A 217 -4.57 13.35 25.34
CA TRP A 217 -3.73 14.08 24.38
C TRP A 217 -3.70 15.59 24.62
N CYS A 218 -4.33 16.10 25.68
CA CYS A 218 -4.40 17.53 25.95
C CYS A 218 -3.73 17.89 27.28
N THR A 219 -2.40 17.90 27.30
CA THR A 219 -1.62 18.71 28.24
C THR A 219 -0.32 19.16 27.60
N SER A 220 -0.30 20.33 26.96
CA SER A 220 0.51 21.46 27.42
C SER A 220 0.48 22.68 26.48
N SER A 221 0.29 23.83 27.12
CA SER A 221 0.59 25.20 26.70
C SER A 221 -0.33 25.90 25.69
N THR A 222 -1.25 26.64 26.31
CA THR A 222 -1.89 27.87 25.87
C THR A 222 -0.85 28.90 25.37
N SER A 223 -1.00 29.39 24.13
CA SER A 223 -0.98 30.83 23.85
C SER A 223 -1.73 31.10 22.54
N ARG A 224 -2.86 31.82 22.63
CA ARG A 224 -3.63 32.26 21.48
C ARG A 224 -2.97 33.52 20.91
N GLY A 225 -2.34 33.40 19.74
CA GLY A 225 -1.97 34.54 18.90
C GLY A 225 -3.16 34.90 18.00
N SER A 226 -3.86 35.98 18.35
CA SER A 226 -4.92 36.58 17.54
C SER A 226 -4.33 37.27 16.31
N TRP A 227 -4.58 36.74 15.11
CA TRP A 227 -4.30 37.45 13.86
C TRP A 227 -5.53 38.21 13.38
N ILE A 228 -5.64 39.46 13.83
CA ILE A 228 -6.42 40.51 13.13
C ILE A 228 -5.37 41.46 12.55
N ALA A 229 -5.26 41.54 11.23
CA ALA A 229 -4.49 42.58 10.56
C ALA A 229 -5.40 43.77 10.23
N PRO A 230 -5.01 45.02 10.52
CA PRO A 230 -5.70 46.20 10.01
C PRO A 230 -5.07 46.75 8.72
N ASN A 231 -5.98 47.23 7.84
CA ASN A 231 -5.86 48.00 6.59
C ASN A 231 -5.07 47.42 5.42
#